data_AF-A0A1G3LH92-F1
#
_entry.id   AF-A0A1G3LH92-F1
#
_cell.length_a   1.000
_cell.length_b   1.000
_cell.length_c   1.000
_cell.angle_alpha   90.00
_cell.angle_beta   90.00
_cell.angle_gamma   90.00
#
_symmetry.space_group_name_H-M   'P 1'
#
loop_
_entity.id
_entity.type
_entity.pdbx_description
1 polymer ?
#
loop_
_entity_poly.entity_id
_entity_poly.type
_entity_poly.pdbx_seq_one_letter_code
_entity_poly.pdbx_strand_id
1 'polypeptide(L)'
;MKLKYYILFTILMFLILGCDSLVEKTTTTTISSTTTTIGTGTTTTTINSSLRIEDIRTKWLQLKPKFSGNYYEVNPSTYNQSTAKLVAPYSAGQLKAGFLEDALNMTNFVRFLAKLPYDVVLDSTLVTKAQHGAVLLCASSFSHTPTKPADMDDTFYQLGYSSTSSSNIGWGYSTLTSSIKDGYMSDGDSSNIDRVGHRRWILNPKLLKTGFGYAYSLMTMQVFDQSRTQTFDYDYISWPSSSEFPIDFFKNGDPWSVTLNPAKYTQPSKTLVTVILKSVTQQWTFNQNDTNKSGKYFNVETSGYGVNNCIIFRPDGITLYTGSYTVEIIGIKDKSGNDTTIKYTVTFFSL
;
A
#
# COMPACT_ATOMS: atom_id res chain seq x y z
N MET A 1 -32.24 40.71 -37.78
CA MET A 1 -32.56 39.87 -38.97
C MET A 1 -32.96 38.49 -38.46
N LYS A 2 -34.13 37.95 -38.84
CA LYS A 2 -34.71 36.70 -38.29
C LYS A 2 -34.69 35.57 -39.33
N LEU A 3 -34.30 34.36 -38.92
CA LEU A 3 -34.67 33.05 -39.49
C LEU A 3 -34.20 32.02 -38.44
N LYS A 4 -35.00 31.20 -37.73
CA LYS A 4 -36.24 30.43 -37.98
C LYS A 4 -36.12 29.33 -39.04
N TYR A 5 -35.89 28.10 -38.58
CA TYR A 5 -36.52 26.87 -39.08
C TYR A 5 -37.00 26.01 -37.88
N TYR A 6 -37.96 25.12 -38.12
CA TYR A 6 -38.90 24.54 -37.14
C TYR A 6 -39.37 23.16 -37.65
N ILE A 7 -40.01 22.33 -36.80
CA ILE A 7 -40.99 21.24 -37.18
C ILE A 7 -40.36 19.97 -37.81
N LEU A 8 -40.75 18.70 -37.58
CA LEU A 8 -41.68 17.94 -36.69
C LEU A 8 -41.06 16.50 -36.60
N PHE A 9 -40.99 15.77 -35.46
CA PHE A 9 -42.02 14.97 -34.77
C PHE A 9 -42.55 13.72 -35.51
N THR A 10 -42.26 12.52 -34.98
CA THR A 10 -43.17 11.35 -35.11
C THR A 10 -43.01 10.41 -33.91
N ILE A 11 -44.15 10.05 -33.30
CA ILE A 11 -44.30 9.00 -32.29
C ILE A 11 -44.76 7.72 -33.02
N LEU A 12 -44.34 6.54 -32.56
CA LEU A 12 -45.09 5.31 -32.83
C LEU A 12 -45.15 4.41 -31.59
N MET A 13 -46.39 4.05 -31.23
CA MET A 13 -46.77 3.16 -30.14
C MET A 13 -47.85 2.23 -30.70
N PHE A 14 -47.73 0.92 -30.51
CA PHE A 14 -48.81 -0.02 -30.88
C PHE A 14 -48.92 -1.24 -29.94
N LEU A 15 -50.16 -1.73 -29.87
CA LEU A 15 -50.77 -2.66 -28.90
C LEU A 15 -51.88 -3.43 -29.68
N ILE A 16 -52.40 -4.61 -29.31
CA ILE A 16 -52.32 -5.45 -28.11
C ILE A 16 -52.24 -6.94 -28.60
N LEU A 17 -52.45 -7.92 -27.69
CA LEU A 17 -52.83 -9.35 -27.91
C LEU A 17 -51.66 -10.35 -28.11
N GLY A 18 -51.58 -11.49 -27.41
CA GLY A 18 -52.45 -12.08 -26.38
C GLY A 18 -53.19 -13.31 -26.88
N CYS A 19 -52.72 -14.50 -26.48
CA CYS A 19 -53.48 -15.75 -26.57
C CYS A 19 -52.97 -16.79 -25.55
N ASP A 20 -53.90 -17.33 -24.76
CA ASP A 20 -53.78 -18.56 -23.97
C ASP A 20 -53.51 -19.78 -24.89
N SER A 21 -53.09 -20.97 -24.47
CA SER A 21 -52.74 -21.57 -23.15
C SER A 21 -51.95 -22.86 -23.43
N LEU A 22 -51.30 -23.45 -22.42
CA LEU A 22 -51.29 -24.91 -22.26
C LEU A 22 -50.95 -25.28 -20.81
N VAL A 23 -51.77 -26.13 -20.22
CA VAL A 23 -51.66 -26.62 -18.85
C VAL A 23 -50.89 -27.92 -18.84
N GLU A 24 -49.86 -28.03 -18.02
CA GLU A 24 -49.42 -29.34 -17.54
C GLU A 24 -49.18 -29.33 -16.02
N LYS A 25 -49.52 -30.44 -15.38
CA LYS A 25 -49.92 -30.49 -13.96
C LYS A 25 -49.16 -31.60 -13.26
N THR A 26 -48.15 -31.26 -12.46
CA THR A 26 -47.39 -32.28 -11.71
C THR A 26 -47.07 -31.86 -10.26
N THR A 27 -47.93 -32.32 -9.36
CA THR A 27 -47.62 -32.84 -8.02
C THR A 27 -46.78 -32.00 -7.05
N THR A 28 -47.47 -31.30 -6.14
CA THR A 28 -46.93 -30.81 -4.87
C THR A 28 -46.44 -31.95 -3.98
N THR A 29 -45.19 -31.89 -3.51
CA THR A 29 -44.71 -32.68 -2.37
C THR A 29 -44.23 -31.75 -1.27
N THR A 30 -45.03 -31.60 -0.22
CA THR A 30 -44.70 -30.80 0.96
C THR A 30 -43.72 -31.56 1.85
N ILE A 31 -42.54 -31.00 2.12
CA ILE A 31 -41.62 -31.51 3.14
C ILE A 31 -41.43 -30.41 4.19
N SER A 32 -41.96 -30.64 5.39
CA SER A 32 -41.64 -29.83 6.56
C SER A 32 -40.18 -30.04 6.95
N SER A 33 -39.37 -28.98 6.91
CA SER A 33 -38.04 -28.98 7.52
C SER A 33 -38.14 -28.63 9.01
N THR A 34 -37.90 -29.62 9.86
CA THR A 34 -37.85 -29.46 11.31
C THR A 34 -36.68 -28.57 11.72
N THR A 35 -36.92 -27.60 12.60
CA THR A 35 -35.89 -26.69 13.11
C THR A 35 -34.89 -27.43 14.00
N THR A 36 -33.69 -27.71 13.50
CA THR A 36 -32.56 -28.22 14.31
C THR A 36 -31.52 -27.12 14.44
N THR A 37 -31.49 -26.46 15.60
CA THR A 37 -30.50 -25.44 15.96
C THR A 37 -29.11 -26.08 16.15
N ILE A 38 -28.24 -25.98 15.14
CA ILE A 38 -26.82 -26.34 15.24
C ILE A 38 -26.01 -25.05 15.44
N GLY A 39 -25.16 -25.00 16.47
CA GLY A 39 -24.41 -23.80 16.84
C GLY A 39 -23.36 -23.39 15.79
N THR A 40 -23.58 -22.23 15.16
CA THR A 40 -22.75 -21.69 14.05
C THR A 40 -21.63 -20.76 14.54
N GLY A 41 -20.87 -21.17 15.55
CA GLY A 41 -19.80 -20.34 16.14
C GLY A 41 -18.42 -20.41 15.45
N THR A 42 -18.06 -21.56 14.87
CA THR A 42 -16.63 -21.88 14.58
C THR A 42 -16.33 -22.19 13.11
N THR A 43 -17.29 -22.75 12.38
CA THR A 43 -17.06 -23.28 11.02
C THR A 43 -16.84 -22.18 10.00
N THR A 44 -17.68 -21.14 10.01
CA THR A 44 -17.64 -20.03 9.02
C THR A 44 -16.32 -19.25 9.09
N THR A 45 -15.85 -18.94 10.30
CA THR A 45 -14.58 -18.21 10.51
C THR A 45 -13.39 -19.02 10.01
N THR A 46 -13.37 -20.33 10.27
CA THR A 46 -12.29 -21.24 9.83
C THR A 46 -12.27 -21.42 8.30
N ILE A 47 -13.45 -21.49 7.66
CA ILE A 47 -13.53 -21.55 6.18
C ILE A 47 -13.06 -20.22 5.57
N ASN A 48 -13.49 -19.08 6.12
CA ASN A 48 -13.08 -17.78 5.60
C ASN A 48 -11.57 -17.52 5.73
N SER A 49 -10.95 -17.98 6.83
CA SER A 49 -9.49 -17.83 7.03
C SER A 49 -8.67 -18.71 6.08
N SER A 50 -9.11 -19.95 5.81
CA SER A 50 -8.44 -20.83 4.85
C SER A 50 -8.53 -20.29 3.42
N LEU A 51 -9.68 -19.73 3.03
CA LEU A 51 -9.88 -19.06 1.74
C LEU A 51 -8.96 -17.84 1.57
N ARG A 52 -8.80 -17.00 2.60
CA ARG A 52 -7.91 -15.82 2.53
C ARG A 52 -6.44 -16.21 2.45
N ILE A 53 -6.00 -17.24 3.19
CA ILE A 53 -4.62 -17.75 3.09
C ILE A 53 -4.35 -18.26 1.66
N GLU A 54 -5.28 -18.99 1.07
CA GLU A 54 -5.12 -19.54 -0.28
C GLU A 54 -5.15 -18.46 -1.38
N ASP A 55 -6.00 -17.43 -1.22
CA ASP A 55 -6.00 -16.21 -2.05
C ASP A 55 -4.64 -15.50 -1.98
N ILE A 56 -4.08 -15.31 -0.78
CA ILE A 56 -2.75 -14.69 -0.62
C ILE A 56 -1.65 -15.54 -1.25
N ARG A 57 -1.66 -16.87 -1.07
CA ARG A 57 -0.69 -17.78 -1.72
C ARG A 57 -0.79 -17.77 -3.23
N THR A 58 -2.01 -17.88 -3.76
CA THR A 58 -2.28 -17.78 -5.20
C THR A 58 -1.79 -16.44 -5.77
N LYS A 59 -2.07 -15.33 -5.08
CA LYS A 59 -1.60 -14.00 -5.47
C LYS A 59 -0.07 -13.88 -5.38
N TRP A 60 0.56 -14.50 -4.38
CA TRP A 60 2.01 -14.55 -4.26
C TRP A 60 2.66 -15.34 -5.39
N LEU A 61 2.13 -16.51 -5.77
CA LEU A 61 2.66 -17.27 -6.90
C LEU A 61 2.57 -16.50 -8.23
N GLN A 62 1.55 -15.66 -8.40
CA GLN A 62 1.41 -14.74 -9.53
C GLN A 62 2.46 -13.63 -9.49
N LEU A 63 2.56 -12.90 -8.37
CA LEU A 63 3.30 -11.63 -8.25
C LEU A 63 4.71 -11.75 -7.65
N LYS A 64 5.16 -12.93 -7.22
CA LYS A 64 6.50 -13.08 -6.64
C LYS A 64 7.59 -12.75 -7.67
N PRO A 65 8.72 -12.14 -7.23
CA PRO A 65 9.86 -11.86 -8.08
C PRO A 65 10.37 -13.09 -8.83
N LYS A 66 10.75 -12.89 -10.09
CA LYS A 66 11.27 -13.93 -10.99
C LYS A 66 12.54 -13.47 -11.74
N PHE A 67 12.85 -12.18 -11.74
CA PHE A 67 13.99 -11.61 -12.45
C PHE A 67 15.31 -12.00 -11.78
N SER A 68 16.33 -12.29 -12.59
CA SER A 68 17.68 -12.61 -12.13
C SER A 68 18.72 -12.18 -13.18
N GLY A 69 19.99 -12.09 -12.77
CA GLY A 69 21.07 -11.60 -13.63
C GLY A 69 21.20 -10.08 -13.63
N ASN A 70 21.77 -9.52 -14.70
CA ASN A 70 22.06 -8.08 -14.79
C ASN A 70 20.79 -7.23 -14.88
N TYR A 71 20.63 -6.27 -13.96
CA TYR A 71 19.49 -5.35 -13.88
C TYR A 71 19.44 -4.30 -15.00
N TYR A 72 20.57 -4.00 -15.64
CA TYR A 72 20.66 -2.95 -16.67
C TYR A 72 20.58 -3.55 -18.08
N GLU A 73 19.76 -2.93 -18.93
CA GLU A 73 19.83 -3.10 -20.39
C GLU A 73 20.93 -2.19 -20.95
N VAL A 74 20.94 -0.94 -20.50
CA VAL A 74 22.03 0.02 -20.73
C VAL A 74 22.53 0.46 -19.37
N ASN A 75 23.82 0.31 -19.09
CA ASN A 75 24.39 0.77 -17.83
C ASN A 75 24.21 2.30 -17.68
N PRO A 76 24.01 2.82 -16.45
CA PRO A 76 24.21 4.24 -16.18
C PRO A 76 25.69 4.63 -16.37
N SER A 77 26.05 5.85 -16.01
CA SER A 77 27.44 6.33 -16.02
C SER A 77 28.47 5.40 -15.39
N THR A 78 29.73 5.66 -15.68
CA THR A 78 30.86 5.00 -15.01
C THR A 78 30.78 5.18 -13.50
N TYR A 79 30.82 4.08 -12.78
CA TYR A 79 30.91 4.05 -11.32
C TYR A 79 32.36 3.99 -10.88
N ASN A 80 32.80 5.04 -10.18
CA ASN A 80 34.15 5.12 -9.63
C ASN A 80 34.19 4.39 -8.28
N GLN A 81 34.88 3.25 -8.27
CA GLN A 81 35.05 2.38 -7.10
C GLN A 81 35.73 3.09 -5.91
N SER A 82 36.66 4.03 -6.14
CA SER A 82 37.40 4.68 -5.05
C SER A 82 36.59 5.74 -4.31
N THR A 83 35.61 6.35 -4.99
CA THR A 83 34.70 7.35 -4.40
C THR A 83 33.30 6.79 -4.10
N ALA A 84 33.02 5.54 -4.50
CA ALA A 84 31.70 4.91 -4.44
C ALA A 84 30.58 5.75 -5.09
N LYS A 85 30.87 6.35 -6.26
CA LYS A 85 29.99 7.33 -6.92
C LYS A 85 29.97 7.21 -8.43
N LEU A 86 28.86 7.64 -9.04
CA LEU A 86 28.78 7.90 -10.47
C LEU A 86 29.46 9.22 -10.84
N VAL A 87 30.26 9.21 -11.91
CA VAL A 87 31.02 10.37 -12.41
C VAL A 87 30.60 10.77 -13.83
N ALA A 88 30.93 11.99 -14.25
CA ALA A 88 30.69 12.47 -15.60
C ALA A 88 31.41 11.63 -16.68
N PRO A 89 30.89 11.54 -17.92
CA PRO A 89 29.62 12.12 -18.38
C PRO A 89 28.39 11.40 -17.80
N TYR A 90 27.37 12.18 -17.46
CA TYR A 90 26.16 11.66 -16.80
C TYR A 90 25.15 11.05 -17.79
N SER A 91 24.74 9.81 -17.50
CA SER A 91 23.74 9.04 -18.24
C SER A 91 22.88 8.24 -17.26
N ALA A 92 21.57 8.25 -17.48
CA ALA A 92 20.62 7.50 -16.67
C ALA A 92 20.75 5.98 -16.86
N GLY A 93 21.20 5.54 -18.05
CA GLY A 93 21.07 4.14 -18.46
C GLY A 93 19.60 3.72 -18.61
N GLN A 94 19.37 2.41 -18.64
CA GLN A 94 18.05 1.80 -18.78
C GLN A 94 17.99 0.49 -17.98
N LEU A 95 16.99 0.34 -17.12
CA LEU A 95 16.71 -0.90 -16.41
C LEU A 95 15.96 -1.89 -17.30
N LYS A 96 16.21 -3.20 -17.12
CA LYS A 96 15.47 -4.24 -17.84
C LYS A 96 14.02 -4.28 -17.41
N ALA A 97 13.13 -4.50 -18.38
CA ALA A 97 11.68 -4.55 -18.15
C ALA A 97 11.28 -5.54 -17.03
N GLY A 98 11.86 -6.75 -17.01
CA GLY A 98 11.56 -7.74 -15.97
C GLY A 98 11.95 -7.31 -14.54
N PHE A 99 12.97 -6.46 -14.38
CA PHE A 99 13.37 -5.94 -13.06
C PHE A 99 12.42 -4.83 -12.57
N LEU A 100 11.93 -3.99 -13.48
CA LEU A 100 10.86 -3.02 -13.21
C LEU A 100 9.53 -3.71 -12.90
N GLU A 101 9.22 -4.79 -13.61
CA GLU A 101 8.02 -5.60 -13.46
C GLU A 101 7.98 -6.33 -12.10
N ASP A 102 9.10 -6.91 -11.64
CA ASP A 102 9.19 -7.47 -10.29
C ASP A 102 8.93 -6.42 -9.19
N ALA A 103 9.39 -5.18 -9.37
CA ALA A 103 9.14 -4.07 -8.45
C ALA A 103 7.68 -3.61 -8.47
N LEU A 104 7.05 -3.57 -9.65
CA LEU A 104 5.62 -3.31 -9.82
C LEU A 104 4.78 -4.39 -9.13
N ASN A 105 5.11 -5.65 -9.37
CA ASN A 105 4.40 -6.80 -8.80
C ASN A 105 4.53 -6.86 -7.28
N MET A 106 5.69 -6.52 -6.72
CA MET A 106 5.86 -6.36 -5.27
C MET A 106 5.01 -5.19 -4.72
N THR A 107 4.98 -4.04 -5.42
CA THR A 107 4.13 -2.90 -5.05
C THR A 107 2.65 -3.28 -5.02
N ASN A 108 2.18 -4.01 -6.03
CA ASN A 108 0.80 -4.49 -6.10
C ASN A 108 0.52 -5.57 -5.06
N PHE A 109 1.46 -6.48 -4.77
CA PHE A 109 1.29 -7.50 -3.73
C PHE A 109 1.10 -6.88 -2.34
N VAL A 110 1.93 -5.89 -1.95
CA VAL A 110 1.77 -5.24 -0.63
C VAL A 110 0.49 -4.41 -0.53
N ARG A 111 0.01 -3.83 -1.64
CA ARG A 111 -1.31 -3.16 -1.69
C ARG A 111 -2.47 -4.16 -1.57
N PHE A 112 -2.38 -5.32 -2.22
CA PHE A 112 -3.35 -6.41 -2.07
C PHE A 112 -3.39 -6.97 -0.63
N LEU A 113 -2.23 -7.12 0.02
CA LEU A 113 -2.17 -7.48 1.45
C LEU A 113 -2.90 -6.43 2.29
N ALA A 114 -2.65 -5.14 2.05
CA ALA A 114 -3.36 -4.03 2.70
C ALA A 114 -4.85 -3.87 2.32
N LYS A 115 -5.43 -4.81 1.54
CA LYS A 115 -6.81 -4.80 1.03
C LYS A 115 -7.15 -3.57 0.17
N LEU A 116 -6.16 -3.02 -0.54
CA LEU A 116 -6.30 -1.90 -1.47
C LEU A 116 -6.35 -2.35 -2.95
N PRO A 117 -6.81 -1.49 -3.88
CA PRO A 117 -6.61 -1.67 -5.31
C PRO A 117 -5.12 -1.85 -5.66
N TYR A 118 -4.81 -3.00 -6.27
CA TYR A 118 -3.46 -3.49 -6.62
C TYR A 118 -3.24 -3.50 -8.15
N ASP A 119 -3.83 -2.53 -8.81
CA ASP A 119 -3.81 -2.23 -10.24
C ASP A 119 -2.88 -1.04 -10.54
N VAL A 120 -1.82 -0.84 -9.74
CA VAL A 120 -0.81 0.18 -10.05
C VAL A 120 -0.05 -0.26 -11.30
N VAL A 121 0.23 0.69 -12.21
CA VAL A 121 0.94 0.46 -13.47
C VAL A 121 2.24 1.27 -13.55
N LEU A 122 3.19 0.78 -14.35
CA LEU A 122 4.37 1.56 -14.73
C LEU A 122 3.97 2.68 -15.70
N ASP A 123 4.49 3.89 -15.47
CA ASP A 123 4.46 4.99 -16.43
C ASP A 123 5.89 5.27 -16.91
N SER A 124 6.10 5.29 -18.23
CA SER A 124 7.44 5.44 -18.83
C SER A 124 8.12 6.77 -18.48
N THR A 125 7.34 7.84 -18.29
CA THR A 125 7.84 9.15 -17.86
C THR A 125 8.31 9.08 -16.42
N LEU A 126 7.53 8.41 -15.56
CA LEU A 126 7.91 8.18 -14.15
C LEU A 126 9.12 7.26 -14.01
N VAL A 127 9.27 6.23 -14.85
CA VAL A 127 10.47 5.37 -14.89
C VAL A 127 11.70 6.18 -15.30
N THR A 128 11.61 6.97 -16.37
CA THR A 128 12.72 7.82 -16.84
C THR A 128 13.13 8.81 -15.74
N LYS A 129 12.16 9.48 -15.12
CA LYS A 129 12.37 10.40 -13.99
C LYS A 129 13.04 9.69 -12.80
N ALA A 130 12.54 8.52 -12.42
CA ALA A 130 13.07 7.72 -11.31
C ALA A 130 14.54 7.33 -11.54
N GLN A 131 14.88 6.87 -12.75
CA GLN A 131 16.25 6.47 -13.08
C GLN A 131 17.25 7.64 -13.00
N HIS A 132 16.85 8.86 -13.42
CA HIS A 132 17.66 10.06 -13.20
C HIS A 132 17.84 10.37 -11.71
N GLY A 133 16.80 10.19 -10.89
CA GLY A 133 16.89 10.35 -9.44
C GLY A 133 17.85 9.37 -8.78
N ALA A 134 17.84 8.09 -9.20
CA ALA A 134 18.78 7.09 -8.69
C ALA A 134 20.23 7.42 -9.06
N VAL A 135 20.48 7.87 -10.30
CA VAL A 135 21.81 8.34 -10.72
C VAL A 135 22.25 9.58 -9.95
N LEU A 136 21.36 10.56 -9.70
CA LEU A 136 21.69 11.73 -8.88
C LEU A 136 22.05 11.35 -7.44
N LEU A 137 21.30 10.46 -6.79
CA LEU A 137 21.62 9.95 -5.46
C LEU A 137 23.01 9.28 -5.42
N CYS A 138 23.36 8.52 -6.46
CA CYS A 138 24.64 7.82 -6.57
C CYS A 138 25.82 8.74 -6.97
N ALA A 139 25.56 9.87 -7.63
CA ALA A 139 26.59 10.89 -7.92
C ALA A 139 26.83 11.84 -6.73
N SER A 140 25.77 12.16 -5.99
CA SER A 140 25.73 13.24 -4.99
C SER A 140 25.68 12.72 -3.55
N SER A 141 24.72 13.19 -2.75
CA SER A 141 24.42 12.77 -1.38
C SER A 141 23.08 12.05 -1.34
N PHE A 142 22.96 11.04 -0.46
CA PHE A 142 21.70 10.37 -0.21
C PHE A 142 20.75 11.30 0.57
N SER A 143 19.83 11.95 -0.16
CA SER A 143 18.90 12.95 0.37
C SER A 143 17.70 13.09 -0.57
N HIS A 144 16.55 13.57 -0.07
CA HIS A 144 15.45 14.01 -0.93
C HIS A 144 15.80 15.28 -1.74
N THR A 145 16.78 16.05 -1.26
CA THR A 145 17.31 17.25 -1.90
C THR A 145 18.84 17.15 -2.08
N PRO A 146 19.35 16.28 -2.98
CA PRO A 146 20.78 16.16 -3.25
C PRO A 146 21.34 17.46 -3.82
N THR A 147 22.59 17.78 -3.52
CA THR A 147 23.27 18.91 -4.15
C THR A 147 23.63 18.58 -5.60
N LYS A 148 23.62 19.58 -6.48
CA LYS A 148 24.07 19.42 -7.87
C LYS A 148 25.59 19.17 -7.93
N PRO A 149 26.09 18.08 -8.55
CA PRO A 149 27.49 17.94 -8.89
C PRO A 149 27.91 19.01 -9.92
N ALA A 150 29.07 19.64 -9.73
CA ALA A 150 29.49 20.78 -10.56
C ALA A 150 29.69 20.44 -12.05
N ASP A 151 29.95 19.18 -12.35
CA ASP A 151 30.14 18.56 -13.67
C ASP A 151 28.85 17.92 -14.24
N MET A 152 27.71 18.06 -13.56
CA MET A 152 26.41 17.58 -14.04
C MET A 152 25.68 18.65 -14.85
N ASP A 153 25.07 18.25 -15.97
CA ASP A 153 24.18 19.11 -16.75
C ASP A 153 22.96 19.56 -15.93
N ASP A 154 22.49 20.79 -16.15
CA ASP A 154 21.34 21.33 -15.42
C ASP A 154 20.05 20.58 -15.71
N THR A 155 19.78 20.16 -16.95
CA THR A 155 18.54 19.45 -17.29
C THR A 155 18.52 18.05 -16.66
N PHE A 156 19.66 17.35 -16.68
CA PHE A 156 19.83 16.07 -15.99
C PHE A 156 19.62 16.21 -14.48
N TYR A 157 20.25 17.21 -13.86
CA TYR A 157 20.11 17.49 -12.43
C TYR A 157 18.67 17.82 -12.06
N GLN A 158 17.98 18.71 -12.78
CA GLN A 158 16.61 19.11 -12.45
C GLN A 158 15.64 17.93 -12.55
N LEU A 159 15.78 17.07 -13.56
CA LEU A 159 14.97 15.85 -13.67
C LEU A 159 15.24 14.89 -12.50
N GLY A 160 16.50 14.65 -12.16
CA GLY A 160 16.90 13.81 -11.02
C GLY A 160 16.44 14.37 -9.67
N TYR A 161 16.59 15.68 -9.45
CA TYR A 161 16.15 16.36 -8.23
C TYR A 161 14.64 16.30 -8.07
N SER A 162 13.89 16.55 -9.15
CA SER A 162 12.42 16.41 -9.15
C SER A 162 11.96 14.99 -8.80
N SER A 163 12.81 13.98 -9.03
CA SER A 163 12.57 12.60 -8.61
C SER A 163 12.82 12.41 -7.13
N THR A 164 14.00 12.76 -6.62
CA THR A 164 14.36 12.54 -5.21
C THR A 164 13.43 13.30 -4.27
N SER A 165 12.93 14.46 -4.68
CA SER A 165 11.98 15.27 -3.89
C SER A 165 10.53 14.77 -3.93
N SER A 166 10.20 13.75 -4.74
CA SER A 166 8.82 13.21 -4.89
C SER A 166 8.76 11.68 -4.92
N SER A 167 9.73 11.02 -4.29
CA SER A 167 9.89 9.56 -4.30
C SER A 167 10.16 9.01 -2.91
N ASN A 168 9.85 7.74 -2.70
CA ASN A 168 10.61 6.95 -1.73
C ASN A 168 12.04 6.81 -2.25
N ILE A 169 13.04 7.03 -1.40
CA ILE A 169 14.45 6.85 -1.75
C ILE A 169 15.07 5.78 -0.86
N GLY A 170 15.93 4.94 -1.43
CA GLY A 170 16.52 3.80 -0.73
C GLY A 170 18.02 3.67 -1.01
N TRP A 171 18.73 3.07 -0.06
CA TRP A 171 20.16 2.77 -0.17
C TRP A 171 20.45 1.40 0.46
N GLY A 172 21.28 0.58 -0.20
CA GLY A 172 21.84 -0.65 0.35
C GLY A 172 21.05 -1.93 0.05
N TYR A 173 19.86 -1.82 -0.52
CA TYR A 173 19.08 -2.97 -0.98
C TYR A 173 19.62 -3.53 -2.30
N SER A 174 19.67 -4.86 -2.41
CA SER A 174 20.14 -5.57 -3.60
C SER A 174 19.19 -5.50 -4.80
N THR A 175 17.90 -5.25 -4.55
CA THR A 175 16.86 -5.17 -5.59
C THR A 175 15.83 -4.10 -5.24
N LEU A 176 15.10 -3.62 -6.25
CA LEU A 176 13.94 -2.76 -6.05
C LEU A 176 12.86 -3.44 -5.19
N THR A 177 12.66 -4.74 -5.39
CA THR A 177 11.74 -5.56 -4.58
C THR A 177 12.10 -5.55 -3.09
N SER A 178 13.38 -5.79 -2.75
CA SER A 178 13.80 -5.82 -1.34
C SER A 178 13.74 -4.44 -0.68
N SER A 179 13.91 -3.34 -1.43
CA SER A 179 13.66 -2.01 -0.85
C SER A 179 12.19 -1.74 -0.57
N ILE A 180 11.27 -2.21 -1.43
CA ILE A 180 9.83 -2.12 -1.16
C ILE A 180 9.47 -2.96 0.07
N LYS A 181 9.76 -4.26 0.03
CA LYS A 181 9.37 -5.21 1.08
C LYS A 181 10.08 -4.97 2.41
N ASP A 182 11.40 -4.89 2.38
CA ASP A 182 12.25 -4.94 3.57
C ASP A 182 12.75 -3.56 4.02
N GLY A 183 12.50 -2.51 3.23
CA GLY A 183 12.73 -1.10 3.57
C GLY A 183 11.43 -0.33 3.75
N TYR A 184 10.85 0.15 2.65
CA TYR A 184 9.71 1.07 2.63
C TYR A 184 8.46 0.55 3.36
N MET A 185 8.19 -0.75 3.33
CA MET A 185 7.07 -1.34 4.07
C MET A 185 7.42 -1.68 5.52
N SER A 186 8.70 -1.91 5.85
CA SER A 186 9.18 -2.07 7.23
C SER A 186 9.12 -0.72 7.95
N ASP A 187 9.83 0.29 7.45
CA ASP A 187 9.78 1.72 7.86
C ASP A 187 9.94 1.97 9.37
N GLY A 188 10.56 1.01 10.09
CA GLY A 188 10.60 0.93 11.55
C GLY A 188 11.88 1.44 12.22
N ASP A 189 12.83 1.97 11.45
CA ASP A 189 14.06 2.56 12.00
C ASP A 189 13.77 3.86 12.77
N SER A 190 14.71 4.26 13.63
CA SER A 190 14.54 5.41 14.52
C SER A 190 14.32 6.75 13.78
N SER A 191 14.74 6.86 12.53
CA SER A 191 14.49 8.06 11.73
C SER A 191 13.08 8.10 11.17
N ASN A 192 12.44 6.96 10.85
CA ASN A 192 11.14 6.88 10.14
C ASN A 192 9.93 6.39 10.95
N ILE A 193 10.14 5.68 12.06
CA ILE A 193 9.07 5.06 12.88
C ILE A 193 7.99 6.04 13.35
N ASP A 194 8.32 7.34 13.48
CA ASP A 194 7.36 8.36 13.88
C ASP A 194 6.29 8.68 12.83
N ARG A 195 6.55 8.39 11.55
CA ARG A 195 5.69 8.77 10.42
C ARG A 195 5.28 7.62 9.51
N VAL A 196 6.10 6.56 9.40
CA VAL A 196 6.00 5.46 8.43
C VAL A 196 5.64 5.95 7.01
N GLY A 197 6.35 7.00 6.58
CA GLY A 197 6.02 7.79 5.40
C GLY A 197 6.14 7.01 4.09
N HIS A 198 7.18 6.19 3.96
CA HIS A 198 7.43 5.40 2.75
C HIS A 198 6.32 4.36 2.55
N ARG A 199 5.91 3.71 3.64
CA ARG A 199 4.80 2.76 3.67
C ARG A 199 3.48 3.44 3.28
N ARG A 200 3.15 4.57 3.92
CA ARG A 200 1.87 5.26 3.70
C ARG A 200 1.73 5.83 2.30
N TRP A 201 2.83 6.27 1.67
CA TRP A 201 2.82 6.67 0.27
C TRP A 201 2.56 5.47 -0.68
N ILE A 202 3.16 4.30 -0.45
CA ILE A 202 2.87 3.07 -1.23
C ILE A 202 1.41 2.62 -1.06
N LEU A 203 0.89 2.71 0.17
CA LEU A 203 -0.49 2.39 0.52
C LEU A 203 -1.49 3.54 0.27
N ASN A 204 -1.09 4.63 -0.39
CA ASN A 204 -1.98 5.73 -0.72
C ASN A 204 -3.09 5.24 -1.69
N PRO A 205 -4.39 5.36 -1.37
CA PRO A 205 -5.46 4.96 -2.28
C PRO A 205 -5.39 5.68 -3.64
N LYS A 206 -4.87 6.91 -3.68
CA LYS A 206 -4.79 7.71 -4.92
C LYS A 206 -3.68 7.30 -5.90
N LEU A 207 -2.75 6.44 -5.47
CA LEU A 207 -1.68 5.92 -6.32
C LEU A 207 -2.25 4.98 -7.41
N LEU A 208 -1.97 5.29 -8.67
CA LEU A 208 -2.29 4.47 -9.85
C LEU A 208 -1.07 4.26 -10.76
N LYS A 209 -0.17 5.24 -10.85
CA LYS A 209 1.05 5.18 -11.65
C LYS A 209 2.29 5.22 -10.78
N THR A 210 3.32 4.47 -11.18
CA THR A 210 4.63 4.47 -10.52
C THR A 210 5.75 4.40 -11.56
N GLY A 211 6.99 4.58 -11.09
CA GLY A 211 8.20 4.36 -11.84
C GLY A 211 9.37 4.15 -10.88
N PHE A 212 10.31 3.29 -11.26
CA PHE A 212 11.44 2.89 -10.42
C PHE A 212 12.76 3.24 -11.07
N GLY A 213 13.74 3.59 -10.25
CA GLY A 213 15.11 3.83 -10.66
C GLY A 213 16.09 3.12 -9.73
N TYR A 214 17.20 2.63 -10.29
CA TYR A 214 18.24 1.91 -9.57
C TYR A 214 19.60 2.25 -10.17
N ALA A 215 20.56 2.61 -9.32
CA ALA A 215 21.93 2.91 -9.67
C ALA A 215 22.85 2.51 -8.51
N TYR A 216 23.56 1.38 -8.65
CA TYR A 216 24.54 0.88 -7.67
C TYR A 216 24.04 0.90 -6.22
N SER A 217 22.90 0.23 -5.98
CA SER A 217 22.21 0.13 -4.68
C SER A 217 21.61 1.44 -4.15
N LEU A 218 21.65 2.55 -4.89
CA LEU A 218 20.79 3.73 -4.70
C LEU A 218 19.54 3.57 -5.57
N MET A 219 18.40 4.03 -5.08
CA MET A 219 17.13 3.81 -5.77
C MET A 219 16.05 4.82 -5.42
N THR A 220 15.08 4.94 -6.33
CA THR A 220 13.90 5.78 -6.18
C THR A 220 12.65 5.04 -6.64
N MET A 221 11.51 5.34 -6.02
CA MET A 221 10.18 4.92 -6.44
C MET A 221 9.24 6.13 -6.44
N GLN A 222 8.66 6.48 -7.60
CA GLN A 222 7.67 7.56 -7.68
C GLN A 222 6.40 7.13 -6.95
N VAL A 223 6.02 7.88 -5.91
CA VAL A 223 4.84 7.56 -5.07
C VAL A 223 3.88 8.74 -4.88
N PHE A 224 4.16 9.86 -5.57
CA PHE A 224 3.38 11.10 -5.48
C PHE A 224 2.27 11.20 -6.54
N ASP A 225 2.11 10.20 -7.40
CA ASP A 225 0.97 10.13 -8.32
C ASP A 225 -0.36 10.06 -7.54
N GLN A 226 -1.34 10.81 -8.04
CA GLN A 226 -2.70 10.87 -7.49
C GLN A 226 -3.75 10.65 -8.59
N SER A 227 -3.37 10.10 -9.74
CA SER A 227 -4.23 10.02 -10.93
C SER A 227 -5.40 9.04 -10.80
N ARG A 228 -5.50 8.25 -9.72
CA ARG A 228 -6.69 7.41 -9.48
C ARG A 228 -7.93 8.27 -9.27
N THR A 229 -8.84 8.24 -10.24
CA THR A 229 -10.15 8.88 -10.14
C THR A 229 -11.14 8.03 -9.34
N GLN A 230 -11.08 6.70 -9.48
CA GLN A 230 -11.98 5.77 -8.81
C GLN A 230 -11.86 5.91 -7.28
N THR A 231 -13.00 6.08 -6.62
CA THR A 231 -13.10 6.07 -5.16
C THR A 231 -13.16 4.63 -4.67
N PHE A 232 -12.16 4.23 -3.89
CA PHE A 232 -12.22 3.02 -3.08
C PHE A 232 -12.89 3.37 -1.75
N ASP A 233 -13.92 2.62 -1.35
CA ASP A 233 -14.51 2.79 -0.02
C ASP A 233 -13.77 1.92 1.01
N TYR A 234 -13.39 2.53 2.12
CA TYR A 234 -12.67 1.91 3.23
C TYR A 234 -12.90 2.73 4.50
N ASP A 235 -12.82 2.08 5.66
CA ASP A 235 -12.87 2.79 6.95
C ASP A 235 -11.46 3.23 7.37
N TYR A 236 -10.51 2.31 7.26
CA TYR A 236 -9.10 2.54 7.56
C TYR A 236 -8.22 1.59 6.74
N ILE A 237 -6.94 1.96 6.60
CA ILE A 237 -5.90 1.13 5.98
C ILE A 237 -4.97 0.68 7.09
N SER A 238 -4.86 -0.63 7.32
CA SER A 238 -4.01 -1.20 8.37
C SER A 238 -2.84 -1.98 7.77
N TRP A 239 -1.67 -1.84 8.41
CA TRP A 239 -0.49 -2.68 8.17
C TRP A 239 0.04 -3.18 9.52
N PRO A 240 0.03 -4.50 9.79
CA PRO A 240 -0.62 -5.55 8.99
C PRO A 240 -2.14 -5.37 8.89
N SER A 241 -2.74 -5.91 7.82
CA SER A 241 -4.19 -5.85 7.60
C SER A 241 -4.95 -6.80 8.50
N SER A 242 -6.24 -6.53 8.77
CA SER A 242 -7.15 -7.48 9.41
C SER A 242 -7.26 -8.83 8.70
N SER A 243 -7.74 -9.85 9.41
CA SER A 243 -7.78 -11.26 8.97
C SER A 243 -6.37 -11.85 8.85
N GLU A 244 -6.07 -12.63 7.83
CA GLU A 244 -4.82 -13.38 7.72
C GLU A 244 -3.72 -12.55 7.04
N PHE A 245 -2.51 -12.57 7.61
CA PHE A 245 -1.38 -11.77 7.13
C PHE A 245 -0.06 -12.58 7.14
N PRO A 246 0.74 -12.55 6.06
CA PRO A 246 1.98 -13.33 5.98
C PRO A 246 3.08 -12.71 6.85
N ILE A 247 3.66 -13.51 7.74
CA ILE A 247 4.74 -13.08 8.65
C ILE A 247 5.99 -12.62 7.90
N ASP A 248 6.22 -13.17 6.71
CA ASP A 248 7.31 -12.83 5.79
C ASP A 248 7.34 -11.33 5.40
N PHE A 249 6.23 -10.62 5.59
CA PHE A 249 6.03 -9.20 5.28
C PHE A 249 5.90 -8.29 6.52
N PHE A 250 6.09 -8.82 7.73
CA PHE A 250 6.00 -8.04 8.97
C PHE A 250 6.95 -8.55 10.06
N LYS A 251 8.09 -7.88 10.21
CA LYS A 251 9.15 -8.25 11.15
C LYS A 251 8.79 -7.85 12.58
N ASN A 252 9.41 -8.49 13.55
CA ASN A 252 9.18 -8.23 14.97
C ASN A 252 9.42 -6.75 15.38
N GLY A 253 10.36 -6.06 14.72
CA GLY A 253 10.67 -4.64 14.92
C GLY A 253 9.82 -3.66 14.11
N ASP A 254 8.93 -4.13 13.23
CA ASP A 254 8.12 -3.26 12.37
C ASP A 254 6.99 -2.58 13.20
N PRO A 255 6.77 -1.26 13.03
CA PRO A 255 5.63 -0.58 13.62
C PRO A 255 4.33 -1.02 12.93
N TRP A 256 3.28 -1.21 13.72
CA TRP A 256 1.91 -1.29 13.24
C TRP A 256 1.44 0.12 12.84
N SER A 257 0.60 0.22 11.82
CA SER A 257 0.04 1.50 11.39
C SER A 257 -1.41 1.36 10.94
N VAL A 258 -2.27 2.27 11.38
CA VAL A 258 -3.70 2.35 11.00
C VAL A 258 -4.00 3.77 10.53
N THR A 259 -4.33 3.91 9.25
CA THR A 259 -4.61 5.20 8.61
C THR A 259 -6.11 5.37 8.41
N LEU A 260 -6.73 6.30 9.12
CA LEU A 260 -8.18 6.51 9.10
C LEU A 260 -8.63 7.23 7.82
N ASN A 261 -9.74 6.81 7.22
CA ASN A 261 -10.32 7.51 6.08
C ASN A 261 -10.83 8.91 6.51
N PRO A 262 -10.29 10.02 5.99
CA PRO A 262 -10.73 11.38 6.35
C PRO A 262 -12.17 11.70 5.94
N ALA A 263 -12.81 10.87 5.11
CA ALA A 263 -14.23 10.96 4.80
C ALA A 263 -15.13 10.39 5.92
N LYS A 264 -14.65 9.44 6.72
CA LYS A 264 -15.44 8.73 7.75
C LYS A 264 -15.08 9.09 9.19
N TYR A 265 -13.88 9.64 9.42
CA TYR A 265 -13.38 10.02 10.75
C TYR A 265 -12.93 11.49 10.79
N THR A 266 -12.93 12.10 11.98
CA THR A 266 -12.14 13.33 12.18
C THR A 266 -10.64 13.01 12.19
N GLN A 267 -9.80 14.05 12.14
CA GLN A 267 -8.38 13.88 12.40
C GLN A 267 -8.18 13.38 13.85
N PRO A 268 -7.41 12.30 14.07
CA PRO A 268 -7.15 11.77 15.42
C PRO A 268 -6.20 12.67 16.22
N SER A 269 -6.40 12.76 17.54
CA SER A 269 -5.49 13.47 18.44
C SER A 269 -4.54 12.49 19.14
N LYS A 270 -3.24 12.78 19.13
CA LYS A 270 -2.23 12.04 19.91
C LYS A 270 -2.56 11.96 21.40
N THR A 271 -3.21 13.00 21.95
CA THR A 271 -3.50 13.10 23.38
C THR A 271 -4.75 12.33 23.82
N LEU A 272 -5.62 11.94 22.88
CA LEU A 272 -6.89 11.26 23.15
C LEU A 272 -6.85 9.78 22.73
N VAL A 273 -6.14 9.47 21.64
CA VAL A 273 -6.08 8.10 21.12
C VAL A 273 -5.33 7.19 22.08
N THR A 274 -5.95 6.06 22.39
CA THR A 274 -5.31 4.91 23.04
C THR A 274 -5.48 3.68 22.16
N VAL A 275 -4.43 2.88 22.02
CA VAL A 275 -4.46 1.61 21.28
C VAL A 275 -4.20 0.47 22.24
N ILE A 276 -4.99 -0.60 22.17
CA ILE A 276 -4.77 -1.85 22.89
C ILE A 276 -4.43 -2.91 21.85
N LEU A 277 -3.26 -3.53 21.97
CA LEU A 277 -2.86 -4.72 21.21
C LEU A 277 -2.89 -5.92 22.15
N LYS A 278 -3.56 -7.01 21.77
CA LYS A 278 -3.72 -8.20 22.61
C LYS A 278 -3.46 -9.48 21.83
N SER A 279 -2.53 -10.30 22.29
CA SER A 279 -2.37 -11.68 21.85
C SER A 279 -3.09 -12.63 22.82
N VAL A 280 -2.95 -13.94 22.63
CA VAL A 280 -3.45 -14.95 23.58
C VAL A 280 -2.77 -14.84 24.96
N THR A 281 -1.51 -14.41 25.00
CA THR A 281 -0.65 -14.46 26.21
C THR A 281 -0.25 -13.09 26.76
N GLN A 282 -0.35 -12.03 25.97
CA GLN A 282 0.17 -10.70 26.31
C GLN A 282 -0.77 -9.58 25.85
N GLN A 283 -0.67 -8.42 26.50
CA GLN A 283 -1.41 -7.22 26.14
C GLN A 283 -0.52 -5.99 26.31
N TRP A 284 -0.55 -5.10 25.32
CA TRP A 284 0.10 -3.79 25.33
C TRP A 284 -0.97 -2.72 25.21
N THR A 285 -0.83 -1.63 25.97
CA THR A 285 -1.66 -0.44 25.85
C THR A 285 -0.76 0.74 25.51
N PHE A 286 -1.06 1.44 24.43
CA PHE A 286 -0.26 2.53 23.86
C PHE A 286 -0.98 3.87 24.01
N ASN A 287 -0.25 4.90 24.43
CA ASN A 287 -0.72 6.29 24.48
C ASN A 287 0.44 7.27 24.25
N GLN A 288 0.17 8.57 24.30
CA GLN A 288 1.14 9.65 24.04
C GLN A 288 2.49 9.54 24.77
N ASN A 289 2.56 8.84 25.90
CA ASN A 289 3.77 8.71 26.73
C ASN A 289 4.76 7.64 26.20
N ASP A 290 4.30 6.72 25.34
CA ASP A 290 5.11 5.63 24.79
C ASP A 290 6.01 6.11 23.65
N THR A 291 7.09 6.82 23.98
CA THR A 291 7.95 7.51 22.99
C THR A 291 9.25 6.76 22.62
N ASN A 292 9.47 5.55 23.13
CA ASN A 292 10.73 4.82 22.93
C ASN A 292 10.84 4.22 21.52
N LYS A 293 11.52 4.96 20.62
CA LYS A 293 11.79 4.56 19.23
C LYS A 293 12.59 3.26 19.08
N SER A 294 13.21 2.72 20.13
CA SER A 294 13.91 1.44 20.14
C SER A 294 13.16 0.32 20.87
N GLY A 295 11.98 0.59 21.40
CA GLY A 295 11.13 -0.37 22.12
C GLY A 295 9.66 -0.08 21.87
N LYS A 296 8.90 -0.01 22.97
CA LYS A 296 7.46 0.33 22.98
C LYS A 296 7.24 1.76 22.48
N TYR A 297 6.51 1.89 21.38
CA TYR A 297 6.36 3.16 20.67
C TYR A 297 4.91 3.46 20.30
N PHE A 298 4.56 4.75 20.28
CA PHE A 298 3.28 5.30 19.84
C PHE A 298 3.45 6.69 19.21
N ASN A 299 2.76 6.92 18.10
CA ASN A 299 2.53 8.25 17.57
C ASN A 299 1.16 8.37 16.87
N VAL A 300 0.70 9.60 16.71
CA VAL A 300 -0.33 9.95 15.74
C VAL A 300 0.29 10.97 14.80
N GLU A 301 0.39 10.62 13.52
CA GLU A 301 1.04 11.44 12.49
C GLU A 301 0.01 11.95 11.47
N THR A 302 -0.11 13.28 11.44
CA THR A 302 -1.14 14.03 10.69
C THR A 302 -0.60 14.74 9.45
N SER A 303 0.69 14.61 9.14
CA SER A 303 1.30 15.13 7.91
C SER A 303 0.93 14.31 6.67
N GLY A 304 1.05 14.93 5.50
CA GLY A 304 0.62 14.43 4.19
C GLY A 304 1.49 13.34 3.54
N TYR A 305 1.75 12.23 4.24
CA TYR A 305 2.36 11.04 3.64
C TYR A 305 1.30 10.18 2.93
N GLY A 306 0.67 10.74 1.90
CA GLY A 306 -0.57 10.20 1.33
C GLY A 306 -1.77 10.66 2.16
N VAL A 307 -2.41 9.74 2.91
CA VAL A 307 -3.55 10.07 3.78
C VAL A 307 -3.04 10.58 5.14
N ASN A 308 -3.65 11.67 5.63
CA ASN A 308 -3.12 12.55 6.69
C ASN A 308 -3.66 12.28 8.11
N ASN A 309 -4.05 11.02 8.40
CA ASN A 309 -4.65 10.60 9.68
C ASN A 309 -4.09 9.23 10.12
N CYS A 310 -2.79 9.11 10.41
CA CYS A 310 -2.17 7.82 10.75
C CYS A 310 -1.93 7.65 12.26
N ILE A 311 -2.33 6.50 12.80
CA ILE A 311 -2.04 6.04 14.16
C ILE A 311 -0.97 4.96 14.05
N ILE A 312 0.15 5.12 14.76
CA ILE A 312 1.34 4.27 14.65
C ILE A 312 1.67 3.74 16.05
N PHE A 313 1.94 2.44 16.16
CA PHE A 313 2.30 1.82 17.44
C PHE A 313 3.21 0.62 17.24
N ARG A 314 4.07 0.31 18.22
CA ARG A 314 4.90 -0.90 18.20
C ARG A 314 5.07 -1.48 19.61
N PRO A 315 4.73 -2.75 19.85
CA PRO A 315 5.03 -3.43 21.11
C PRO A 315 6.54 -3.63 21.29
N ASP A 316 6.98 -3.65 22.54
CA ASP A 316 8.25 -4.25 22.95
C ASP A 316 8.08 -5.76 23.25
N GLY A 317 9.21 -6.45 23.42
CA GLY A 317 9.23 -7.87 23.82
C GLY A 317 8.87 -8.89 22.72
N ILE A 318 8.45 -8.46 21.53
CA ILE A 318 8.20 -9.37 20.40
C ILE A 318 9.52 -9.86 19.80
N THR A 319 9.73 -11.17 19.86
CA THR A 319 10.79 -11.87 19.10
C THR A 319 10.30 -12.33 17.73
N LEU A 320 9.05 -12.80 17.66
CA LEU A 320 8.35 -13.21 16.44
C LEU A 320 6.84 -13.06 16.65
N TYR A 321 6.10 -12.55 15.67
CA TYR A 321 4.64 -12.58 15.72
C TYR A 321 4.11 -13.96 15.33
N THR A 322 3.34 -14.59 16.21
CA THR A 322 2.72 -15.90 16.01
C THR A 322 1.26 -15.91 16.45
N GLY A 323 0.39 -16.60 15.71
CA GLY A 323 -1.04 -16.66 16.01
C GLY A 323 -1.76 -15.32 15.83
N SER A 324 -2.79 -15.09 16.65
CA SER A 324 -3.71 -13.96 16.51
C SER A 324 -3.43 -12.80 17.46
N TYR A 325 -3.51 -11.59 16.93
CA TYR A 325 -3.38 -10.30 17.63
C TYR A 325 -4.61 -9.45 17.35
N THR A 326 -5.29 -8.98 18.40
CA THR A 326 -6.42 -8.06 18.30
C THR A 326 -5.96 -6.65 18.61
N VAL A 327 -6.26 -5.72 17.71
CA VAL A 327 -6.07 -4.27 17.84
C VAL A 327 -7.42 -3.65 18.19
N GLU A 328 -7.44 -2.79 19.19
CA GLU A 328 -8.58 -1.96 19.56
C GLU A 328 -8.11 -0.51 19.73
N ILE A 329 -8.73 0.42 19.00
CA ILE A 329 -8.40 1.85 19.00
C ILE A 329 -9.60 2.62 19.55
N ILE A 330 -9.36 3.39 20.60
CA ILE A 330 -10.35 4.22 21.29
C ILE A 330 -9.89 5.69 21.32
N GLY A 331 -10.79 6.62 21.63
CA GLY A 331 -10.49 8.06 21.62
C GLY A 331 -10.44 8.67 20.21
N ILE A 332 -11.09 8.02 19.24
CA ILE A 332 -11.31 8.51 17.87
C ILE A 332 -12.78 8.92 17.69
N LYS A 333 -13.06 9.76 16.70
CA LYS A 333 -14.40 10.25 16.38
C LYS A 333 -14.79 9.97 14.94
N ASP A 334 -16.07 9.67 14.73
CA ASP A 334 -16.67 9.61 13.40
C ASP A 334 -16.67 11.01 12.74
N LYS A 335 -17.07 11.09 11.46
CA LYS A 335 -17.09 12.37 10.73
C LYS A 335 -18.05 13.42 11.33
N SER A 336 -19.03 12.98 12.11
CA SER A 336 -20.03 13.81 12.80
C SER A 336 -19.57 14.29 14.18
N GLY A 337 -18.43 13.79 14.69
CA GLY A 337 -17.86 14.13 15.99
C GLY A 337 -18.25 13.20 17.15
N ASN A 338 -19.02 12.14 16.89
CA ASN A 338 -19.39 11.15 17.89
C ASN A 338 -18.20 10.26 18.22
N ASP A 339 -18.06 9.85 19.49
CA ASP A 339 -17.03 8.89 19.88
C ASP A 339 -17.29 7.52 19.24
N THR A 340 -16.22 6.91 18.73
CA THR A 340 -16.27 5.60 18.07
C THR A 340 -14.99 4.82 18.34
N THR A 341 -14.97 3.55 17.93
CA THR A 341 -13.82 2.67 18.10
C THR A 341 -13.55 1.88 16.82
N ILE A 342 -12.30 1.46 16.64
CA ILE A 342 -11.91 0.48 15.62
C ILE A 342 -11.44 -0.76 16.33
N LYS A 343 -11.92 -1.93 15.93
CA LYS A 343 -11.49 -3.22 16.45
C LYS A 343 -11.29 -4.22 15.32
N TYR A 344 -10.11 -4.83 15.25
CA TYR A 344 -9.82 -5.87 14.28
C TYR A 344 -8.80 -6.87 14.81
N THR A 345 -8.81 -8.08 14.25
CA THR A 345 -7.85 -9.14 14.56
C THR A 345 -6.99 -9.43 13.33
N VAL A 346 -5.72 -9.69 13.55
CA VAL A 346 -4.73 -10.15 12.57
C VAL A 346 -4.25 -11.53 13.00
N THR A 347 -4.26 -12.52 12.11
CA THR A 347 -3.70 -13.84 12.35
C THR A 347 -2.50 -14.05 11.44
N PHE A 348 -1.32 -14.20 12.02
CA PHE A 348 -0.08 -14.41 11.27
C PHE A 348 0.06 -15.85 10.82
N PHE A 349 0.49 -16.03 9.56
CA PHE A 349 0.81 -17.33 8.96
C PHE A 349 2.11 -17.23 8.14
N SER A 350 2.73 -18.38 7.82
CA SER A 350 3.88 -18.46 6.91
C SER A 350 3.40 -18.61 5.46
N LEU A 351 3.92 -17.79 4.56
CA LEU A 351 3.46 -17.69 3.18
C LEU A 351 3.78 -18.93 2.32
#